data_AF-A0A968LHP8-F1
#
_entry.id   AF-A0A968LHP8-F1
#
_cell.length_a   1.000
_cell.length_b   1.000
_cell.length_c   1.000
_cell.angle_alpha   90.00
_cell.angle_beta   90.00
_cell.angle_gamma   90.00
#
_symmetry.space_group_name_H-M   'P 1'
#
loop_
_entity.id
_entity.type
_entity.pdbx_description
1 polymer ?
#
loop_
_entity_poly.entity_id
_entity_poly.type
_entity_poly.pdbx_seq_one_letter_code
_entity_poly.pdbx_strand_id
1 'polypeptide(L)'
;MSESKPNYLFPIAGAVVVAAGGAGAYYFLNQGGVPSIPGISQVSGASALVPQQALVAITVSNDAAAFAKLDALLPPEVKKSYESNVEDFSKLLADGGFDLDQDIRPWAGREIMFAILPSAPSASARPRYIPVASNGSIPLVQVPEATPAPQAAVTPNVLVVVEVKDQAAATAFANKVKSREGAKSSESDYKGVQIATVTRNDNTVNTAIVGNFLVFSPQSQSVQLAVDTFQGQPSLASNLSSSDLQLASPLVRVFIPNFAKSITQLATLSPEAQPIPPDAAKALEQVDSMHFGIGVDDAGIRMKVLGKLNPSVDVGQIQNSPNEILSQLPAETFTVTSGINFNAYWQRFVTEASKEPELKQGIDQLREQAKSSPLALDLDKDVFGWMDKEFAIGMIAAKPEGILAQTQGLAPVVLFQTSNRSAAEAFLKKFDEFVTQNGGTVEKRDADGVAVTEWFAPGTPGAVVSHGWHREDTFFVTLAPAASLFVPKPAAPLADTEAFKSVMGTLPSQNVGYYYLDGQRTWQLLNTFLPAEVKAGFTPEGQALAKNIRGLGVTASYRDKLTSELELFLAIAPSRN
;
A
#
# COMPACT_ATOMS: atom_id res chain seq x y z
N MET A 1 -4.41 -47.68 16.90
CA MET A 1 -4.63 -46.37 16.28
C MET A 1 -3.74 -45.39 17.01
N SER A 2 -2.70 -44.88 16.34
CA SER A 2 -1.72 -43.97 16.93
C SER A 2 -2.09 -42.56 16.50
N GLU A 3 -2.55 -41.73 17.44
CA GLU A 3 -2.73 -40.30 17.22
C GLU A 3 -1.37 -39.65 16.96
N SER A 4 -1.19 -39.08 15.76
CA SER A 4 -0.04 -38.24 15.44
C SER A 4 -0.21 -36.90 16.15
N LYS A 5 0.62 -36.63 17.16
CA LYS A 5 0.72 -35.29 17.77
C LYS A 5 1.24 -34.27 16.73
N PRO A 6 0.73 -33.03 16.70
CA PRO A 6 1.25 -31.98 15.82
C PRO A 6 2.72 -31.63 16.15
N ASN A 7 3.49 -31.25 15.15
CA ASN A 7 4.94 -31.07 15.21
C ASN A 7 5.30 -29.60 15.53
N TYR A 8 5.60 -29.30 16.80
CA TYR A 8 5.75 -27.92 17.34
C TYR A 8 7.17 -27.33 17.30
N LEU A 9 8.05 -27.75 16.39
CA LEU A 9 9.44 -27.23 16.31
C LEU A 9 9.76 -26.39 15.06
N PHE A 10 8.78 -26.15 14.20
CA PHE A 10 8.84 -25.09 13.17
C PHE A 10 8.44 -23.65 13.59
N PRO A 11 8.18 -23.34 14.87
CA PRO A 11 7.82 -21.98 15.17
C PRO A 11 9.00 -21.03 15.17
N ILE A 12 10.25 -21.42 15.45
CA ILE A 12 11.30 -20.42 15.75
C ILE A 12 11.64 -19.45 14.59
N ALA A 13 11.39 -19.82 13.34
CA ALA A 13 11.50 -18.91 12.18
C ALA A 13 10.18 -18.17 11.85
N GLY A 14 9.02 -18.79 12.11
CA GLY A 14 7.69 -18.23 11.85
C GLY A 14 7.08 -17.48 13.03
N ALA A 15 7.68 -17.64 14.19
CA ALA A 15 7.32 -17.02 15.44
C ALA A 15 7.54 -15.54 15.25
N VAL A 16 8.77 -15.07 14.92
CA VAL A 16 9.47 -13.73 15.12
C VAL A 16 8.71 -12.46 14.77
N VAL A 17 7.53 -12.67 14.27
CA VAL A 17 6.95 -11.90 13.22
C VAL A 17 5.56 -11.42 13.66
N VAL A 18 4.90 -12.14 14.57
CA VAL A 18 3.58 -11.81 15.15
C VAL A 18 3.72 -10.66 16.17
N ALA A 19 4.94 -10.43 16.70
CA ALA A 19 5.24 -9.41 17.70
C ALA A 19 5.48 -7.98 17.27
N ALA A 20 5.42 -7.63 15.99
CA ALA A 20 5.86 -6.30 15.53
C ALA A 20 4.76 -5.40 14.89
N GLY A 21 3.59 -5.94 14.56
CA GLY A 21 2.55 -5.25 13.76
C GLY A 21 1.18 -5.10 14.43
N GLY A 22 1.02 -4.09 15.28
CA GLY A 22 -0.22 -3.76 15.99
C GLY A 22 -1.28 -2.99 15.20
N ALA A 23 -2.48 -3.57 15.09
CA ALA A 23 -3.73 -3.16 14.43
C ALA A 23 -3.71 -2.66 12.97
N GLY A 24 -2.71 -1.89 12.53
CA GLY A 24 -2.63 -1.42 11.14
C GLY A 24 -2.38 -2.57 10.15
N ALA A 25 -1.49 -3.50 10.53
CA ALA A 25 -1.20 -4.71 9.77
C ALA A 25 -2.36 -5.72 9.86
N TYR A 26 -3.01 -5.87 11.02
CA TYR A 26 -4.17 -6.76 11.18
C TYR A 26 -5.34 -6.37 10.27
N TYR A 27 -5.58 -5.07 10.08
CA TYR A 27 -6.64 -4.58 9.18
C TYR A 27 -6.28 -4.73 7.68
N PHE A 28 -5.00 -4.56 7.32
CA PHE A 28 -4.53 -4.71 5.93
C PHE A 28 -4.27 -6.18 5.53
N LEU A 29 -3.86 -7.05 6.45
CA LEU A 29 -3.53 -8.46 6.22
C LEU A 29 -4.78 -9.38 6.21
N ASN A 30 -5.86 -9.02 6.92
CA ASN A 30 -7.10 -9.80 6.91
C ASN A 30 -7.98 -9.58 5.66
N GLN A 31 -7.59 -8.68 4.74
CA GLN A 31 -8.43 -8.31 3.58
C GLN A 31 -7.91 -8.83 2.23
N GLY A 32 -6.81 -9.59 2.13
CA GLY A 32 -6.37 -10.15 0.84
C GLY A 32 -5.19 -11.13 0.92
N GLY A 33 -5.33 -12.28 0.26
CA GLY A 33 -4.41 -13.42 0.32
C GLY A 33 -3.00 -13.13 -0.21
N VAL A 34 -2.10 -12.81 0.72
CA VAL A 34 -0.70 -13.23 0.67
C VAL A 34 -0.59 -14.45 1.58
N PRO A 35 0.16 -15.52 1.25
CA PRO A 35 0.47 -16.56 2.22
C PRO A 35 0.98 -15.90 3.50
N SER A 36 0.44 -16.30 4.64
CA SER A 36 0.73 -15.73 5.96
C SER A 36 2.23 -15.66 6.23
N ILE A 37 2.80 -14.47 6.08
CA ILE A 37 4.15 -14.12 6.49
C ILE A 37 4.04 -12.71 7.11
N PRO A 38 4.01 -12.59 8.46
CA PRO A 38 3.88 -11.28 9.10
C PRO A 38 5.20 -10.46 9.02
N GLY A 39 5.29 -9.29 9.69
CA GLY A 39 6.18 -8.15 9.42
C GLY A 39 7.72 -8.28 9.49
N ILE A 40 8.37 -7.59 8.55
CA ILE A 40 9.78 -7.76 8.17
C ILE A 40 10.40 -6.49 7.49
N SER A 41 11.16 -5.50 8.12
CA SER A 41 12.18 -4.47 7.56
C SER A 41 13.75 -4.62 7.61
N GLN A 42 14.59 -3.90 6.81
CA GLN A 42 15.36 -4.22 5.54
C GLN A 42 16.86 -4.37 5.91
N VAL A 43 17.62 -4.58 4.86
CA VAL A 43 19.02 -4.81 4.54
C VAL A 43 20.04 -3.75 5.01
N SER A 44 20.87 -4.16 5.95
CA SER A 44 22.31 -3.85 6.04
C SER A 44 23.10 -5.08 5.55
N GLY A 45 24.42 -5.21 5.81
CA GLY A 45 25.34 -6.17 5.17
C GLY A 45 24.89 -7.64 5.02
N ALA A 46 23.82 -8.07 5.70
CA ALA A 46 23.13 -9.34 5.52
C ALA A 46 22.68 -9.64 4.07
N SER A 47 22.34 -8.64 3.23
CA SER A 47 22.03 -8.92 1.81
C SER A 47 23.22 -9.42 1.02
N ALA A 48 24.45 -9.15 1.48
CA ALA A 48 25.65 -9.69 0.87
C ALA A 48 25.76 -11.21 1.03
N LEU A 49 25.02 -11.79 1.99
CA LEU A 49 24.91 -13.23 2.23
C LEU A 49 23.66 -13.85 1.59
N VAL A 50 22.79 -13.04 0.97
CA VAL A 50 21.61 -13.56 0.28
C VAL A 50 21.91 -13.69 -1.22
N PRO A 51 21.78 -14.90 -1.79
CA PRO A 51 22.01 -15.12 -3.22
C PRO A 51 21.14 -14.25 -4.11
N GLN A 52 21.71 -13.73 -5.21
CA GLN A 52 21.00 -12.88 -6.16
C GLN A 52 19.73 -13.54 -6.76
N GLN A 53 19.70 -14.88 -6.78
CA GLN A 53 18.59 -15.69 -7.27
C GLN A 53 17.40 -15.80 -6.29
N ALA A 54 17.47 -15.21 -5.10
CA ALA A 54 16.36 -15.17 -4.15
C ALA A 54 15.09 -14.61 -4.82
N LEU A 55 13.94 -15.17 -4.47
CA LEU A 55 12.64 -14.79 -5.01
C LEU A 55 12.04 -13.61 -4.26
N VAL A 56 12.28 -13.58 -2.95
CA VAL A 56 11.94 -12.45 -2.11
C VAL A 56 12.97 -12.38 -1.00
N ALA A 57 13.39 -11.16 -0.68
CA ALA A 57 14.10 -10.86 0.54
C ALA A 57 13.24 -9.95 1.40
N ILE A 58 13.15 -10.32 2.65
CA ILE A 58 12.38 -9.61 3.64
C ILE A 58 13.32 -9.54 4.83
N THR A 59 13.77 -8.37 5.23
CA THR A 59 14.50 -8.23 6.53
C THR A 59 13.59 -7.70 7.59
N VAL A 60 13.64 -7.94 8.92
CA VAL A 60 12.78 -7.43 10.06
C VAL A 60 13.55 -6.46 10.95
N SER A 61 12.91 -5.38 11.42
CA SER A 61 13.51 -4.54 12.46
C SER A 61 13.52 -5.25 13.81
N ASN A 62 14.66 -5.22 14.48
CA ASN A 62 14.89 -5.60 15.87
C ASN A 62 15.31 -4.35 16.69
N ASP A 63 14.96 -3.16 16.19
CA ASP A 63 15.27 -1.88 16.82
C ASP A 63 14.19 -1.49 17.83
N ALA A 64 14.49 -1.63 19.12
CA ALA A 64 13.59 -1.23 20.20
C ALA A 64 13.15 0.24 20.10
N ALA A 65 13.98 1.13 19.56
CA ALA A 65 13.61 2.54 19.40
C ALA A 65 12.53 2.72 18.32
N ALA A 66 12.56 1.92 17.25
CA ALA A 66 11.52 1.96 16.22
C ALA A 66 10.17 1.49 16.78
N PHE A 67 10.16 0.40 17.55
CA PHE A 67 8.94 -0.08 18.20
C PHE A 67 8.44 0.86 19.29
N ALA A 68 9.31 1.48 20.08
CA ALA A 68 8.91 2.48 21.06
C ALA A 68 8.21 3.69 20.42
N LYS A 69 8.64 4.10 19.21
CA LYS A 69 7.93 5.14 18.44
C LYS A 69 6.56 4.70 17.99
N LEU A 70 6.44 3.47 17.46
CA LEU A 70 5.15 2.89 17.10
C LEU A 70 4.23 2.86 18.33
N ASP A 71 4.72 2.37 19.46
CA ASP A 71 3.97 2.32 20.71
C ASP A 71 3.54 3.72 21.18
N ALA A 72 4.33 4.77 20.97
CA ALA A 72 3.93 6.13 21.33
C ALA A 72 2.72 6.65 20.52
N LEU A 73 2.52 6.14 19.30
CA LEU A 73 1.44 6.54 18.40
C LEU A 73 0.15 5.72 18.59
N LEU A 74 0.28 4.44 18.97
CA LEU A 74 -0.86 3.53 19.03
C LEU A 74 -1.73 3.77 20.27
N PRO A 75 -3.07 3.81 20.14
CA PRO A 75 -3.99 3.80 21.28
C PRO A 75 -3.84 2.53 22.15
N PRO A 76 -4.15 2.57 23.46
CA PRO A 76 -4.04 1.40 24.34
C PRO A 76 -4.81 0.16 23.86
N GLU A 77 -5.99 0.35 23.28
CA GLU A 77 -6.81 -0.73 22.72
C GLU A 77 -6.07 -1.44 21.58
N VAL A 78 -5.45 -0.65 20.70
CA VAL A 78 -4.64 -1.14 19.59
C VAL A 78 -3.37 -1.84 20.08
N LYS A 79 -2.70 -1.29 21.11
CA LYS A 79 -1.54 -1.93 21.74
C LYS A 79 -1.87 -3.30 22.30
N LYS A 80 -3.05 -3.47 22.92
CA LYS A 80 -3.44 -4.77 23.46
C LYS A 80 -3.56 -5.86 22.39
N SER A 81 -4.15 -5.52 21.24
CA SER A 81 -4.24 -6.45 20.10
C SER A 81 -2.87 -6.80 19.54
N TYR A 82 -1.98 -5.81 19.49
CA TYR A 82 -0.60 -5.97 19.08
C TYR A 82 0.22 -6.86 20.02
N GLU A 83 0.15 -6.58 21.33
CA GLU A 83 0.84 -7.33 22.38
C GLU A 83 0.41 -8.79 22.43
N SER A 84 -0.87 -9.08 22.17
CA SER A 84 -1.34 -10.46 22.04
C SER A 84 -0.59 -11.20 20.92
N ASN A 85 -0.39 -10.54 19.78
CA ASN A 85 0.37 -11.11 18.69
C ASN A 85 1.87 -11.27 19.06
N VAL A 86 2.44 -10.37 19.86
CA VAL A 86 3.79 -10.52 20.46
C VAL A 86 3.89 -11.72 21.38
N GLU A 87 2.87 -11.93 22.17
CA GLU A 87 2.84 -12.99 23.14
C GLU A 87 2.75 -14.36 22.44
N ASP A 88 1.93 -14.45 21.39
CA ASP A 88 1.80 -15.67 20.59
C ASP A 88 3.11 -16.03 19.90
N PHE A 89 3.83 -15.04 19.35
CA PHE A 89 5.22 -15.20 18.92
C PHE A 89 6.09 -15.79 20.03
N SER A 90 6.09 -15.15 21.18
CA SER A 90 7.01 -15.45 22.27
C SER A 90 6.75 -16.85 22.81
N LYS A 91 5.48 -17.28 22.86
CA LYS A 91 5.07 -18.67 23.15
C LYS A 91 5.61 -19.64 22.12
N LEU A 92 5.52 -19.29 20.84
CA LEU A 92 6.03 -20.09 19.74
C LEU A 92 7.56 -20.29 19.85
N LEU A 93 8.33 -19.26 20.24
CA LEU A 93 9.75 -19.41 20.56
C LEU A 93 9.99 -20.25 21.82
N ALA A 94 9.16 -20.07 22.86
CA ALA A 94 9.28 -20.77 24.12
C ALA A 94 8.98 -22.27 24.00
N ASP A 95 8.04 -22.67 23.14
CA ASP A 95 7.83 -24.07 22.71
C ASP A 95 9.09 -24.60 22.01
N GLY A 96 9.70 -23.71 21.22
CA GLY A 96 11.03 -23.83 20.68
C GLY A 96 12.15 -23.84 21.73
N GLY A 97 11.89 -23.64 23.01
CA GLY A 97 12.88 -23.59 24.10
C GLY A 97 13.78 -22.34 24.09
N PHE A 98 13.36 -21.28 23.41
CA PHE A 98 14.09 -20.03 23.30
C PHE A 98 13.24 -18.86 23.81
N ASP A 99 13.90 -17.89 24.42
CA ASP A 99 13.30 -16.64 24.85
C ASP A 99 13.83 -15.49 23.98
N LEU A 100 12.94 -14.65 23.44
CA LEU A 100 13.35 -13.58 22.54
C LEU A 100 14.32 -12.60 23.21
N ASP A 101 14.03 -12.22 24.46
CA ASP A 101 14.76 -11.19 25.20
C ASP A 101 16.10 -11.71 25.73
N GLN A 102 16.14 -12.96 26.17
CA GLN A 102 17.31 -13.57 26.79
C GLN A 102 18.19 -14.31 25.78
N ASP A 103 17.61 -14.96 24.78
CA ASP A 103 18.35 -15.85 23.88
C ASP A 103 18.64 -15.25 22.50
N ILE A 104 17.93 -14.20 22.05
CA ILE A 104 18.09 -13.65 20.69
C ILE A 104 18.52 -12.18 20.72
N ARG A 105 17.77 -11.31 21.41
CA ARG A 105 18.05 -9.86 21.48
C ARG A 105 19.46 -9.48 21.97
N PRO A 106 20.15 -10.23 22.87
CA PRO A 106 21.46 -9.82 23.36
C PRO A 106 22.55 -9.79 22.28
N TRP A 107 22.45 -10.67 21.28
CA TRP A 107 23.47 -10.80 20.23
C TRP A 107 22.97 -10.42 18.84
N ALA A 108 21.67 -10.50 18.58
CA ALA A 108 21.12 -10.13 17.28
C ALA A 108 21.28 -8.62 17.05
N GLY A 109 21.70 -8.27 15.84
CA GLY A 109 21.79 -6.91 15.34
C GLY A 109 20.42 -6.23 15.28
N ARG A 110 20.39 -5.05 14.66
CA ARG A 110 19.16 -4.25 14.56
C ARG A 110 18.17 -4.82 13.56
N GLU A 111 18.57 -5.81 12.76
CA GLU A 111 17.83 -6.28 11.60
C GLU A 111 18.02 -7.80 11.40
N ILE A 112 16.98 -8.50 10.93
CA ILE A 112 16.98 -9.96 10.69
C ILE A 112 16.51 -10.25 9.26
N MET A 113 17.33 -10.78 8.36
CA MET A 113 16.96 -11.06 6.97
C MET A 113 16.43 -12.46 6.74
N PHE A 114 15.28 -12.56 6.09
CA PHE A 114 14.64 -13.76 5.60
C PHE A 114 14.65 -13.71 4.07
N ALA A 115 15.05 -14.79 3.43
CA ALA A 115 15.03 -14.92 1.98
C ALA A 115 14.38 -16.24 1.59
N ILE A 116 13.48 -16.19 0.61
CA ILE A 116 12.99 -17.40 -0.05
C ILE A 116 13.85 -17.61 -1.29
N LEU A 117 14.55 -18.73 -1.34
CA LEU A 117 15.38 -19.13 -2.46
C LEU A 117 14.59 -20.05 -3.39
N PRO A 118 14.99 -20.17 -4.67
CA PRO A 118 14.42 -21.18 -5.55
C PRO A 118 14.62 -22.58 -4.96
N SER A 119 13.57 -23.40 -4.94
CA SER A 119 13.69 -24.84 -4.76
C SER A 119 14.18 -25.47 -6.08
N ALA A 120 14.87 -26.62 -6.04
CA ALA A 120 15.34 -27.29 -7.26
C ALA A 120 14.20 -27.44 -8.29
N PRO A 121 14.47 -27.24 -9.60
CA PRO A 121 13.42 -27.12 -10.61
C PRO A 121 12.56 -28.38 -10.66
N SER A 122 11.29 -28.26 -10.24
CA SER A 122 10.25 -29.19 -10.64
C SER A 122 10.03 -28.99 -12.13
N ALA A 123 10.29 -30.02 -12.93
CA ALA A 123 10.10 -29.98 -14.37
C ALA A 123 8.65 -29.56 -14.68
N SER A 124 8.50 -28.53 -15.52
CA SER A 124 7.22 -28.06 -16.08
C SER A 124 6.16 -27.55 -15.09
N ALA A 125 6.49 -26.54 -14.28
CA ALA A 125 5.47 -25.73 -13.61
C ALA A 125 4.92 -24.65 -14.56
N ARG A 126 3.63 -24.70 -14.90
CA ARG A 126 2.92 -23.59 -15.55
C ARG A 126 2.78 -22.43 -14.56
N PRO A 127 2.89 -21.17 -14.99
CA PRO A 127 2.79 -20.03 -14.08
C PRO A 127 1.43 -20.01 -13.39
N ARG A 128 1.40 -19.77 -12.07
CA ARG A 128 0.17 -19.67 -11.26
C ARG A 128 0.11 -18.35 -10.46
N TYR A 129 -1.07 -17.85 -10.10
CA TYR A 129 -1.35 -16.68 -9.24
C TYR A 129 -2.50 -16.99 -8.28
N ILE A 130 -2.72 -16.10 -7.31
CA ILE A 130 -3.85 -16.11 -6.39
C ILE A 130 -4.86 -15.06 -6.87
N PRO A 131 -6.13 -15.40 -7.15
CA PRO A 131 -7.11 -14.46 -7.69
C PRO A 131 -7.41 -13.28 -6.76
N VAL A 132 -7.50 -12.08 -7.34
CA VAL A 132 -8.05 -10.85 -6.74
C VAL A 132 -9.38 -10.56 -7.46
N ALA A 133 -10.45 -10.29 -6.71
CA ALA A 133 -11.78 -10.14 -7.29
C ALA A 133 -11.95 -8.86 -8.14
N SER A 134 -12.87 -8.93 -9.10
CA SER A 134 -13.04 -8.02 -10.23
C SER A 134 -13.76 -6.69 -9.95
N ASN A 135 -14.16 -6.40 -8.71
CA ASN A 135 -14.86 -5.16 -8.35
C ASN A 135 -13.98 -4.17 -7.56
N GLY A 136 -12.65 -4.34 -7.57
CA GLY A 136 -11.71 -3.49 -6.82
C GLY A 136 -11.87 -3.55 -5.29
N SER A 137 -12.80 -4.38 -4.82
CA SER A 137 -12.94 -4.83 -3.44
C SER A 137 -12.64 -6.32 -3.45
N ILE A 138 -12.15 -6.85 -2.34
CA ILE A 138 -12.00 -8.29 -2.16
C ILE A 138 -13.29 -8.72 -1.43
N PRO A 139 -14.29 -9.35 -2.10
CA PRO A 139 -15.48 -9.80 -1.42
C PRO A 139 -15.11 -10.91 -0.44
N LEU A 140 -15.46 -10.68 0.83
CA LEU A 140 -15.48 -11.70 1.88
C LEU A 140 -16.40 -12.85 1.44
N VAL A 141 -15.82 -13.93 0.96
CA VAL A 141 -16.54 -15.20 0.78
C VAL A 141 -15.94 -16.20 1.75
N GLN A 142 -16.79 -16.69 2.66
CA GLN A 142 -16.55 -17.92 3.40
C GLN A 142 -16.08 -18.99 2.43
N VAL A 143 -14.85 -19.48 2.61
CA VAL A 143 -14.33 -20.64 1.89
C VAL A 143 -15.35 -21.77 2.09
N PRO A 144 -16.04 -22.25 1.03
CA PRO A 144 -16.74 -23.52 1.14
C PRO A 144 -15.66 -24.55 1.44
N GLU A 145 -15.82 -25.28 2.53
CA GLU A 145 -14.90 -26.31 2.99
C GLU A 145 -14.74 -27.37 1.87
N ALA A 146 -13.74 -27.18 1.02
CA ALA A 146 -13.37 -28.14 0.00
C ALA A 146 -12.51 -29.20 0.68
N THR A 147 -12.96 -30.44 0.62
CA THR A 147 -12.26 -31.60 1.18
C THR A 147 -10.82 -31.64 0.63
N PRO A 148 -9.77 -31.65 1.47
CA PRO A 148 -8.40 -31.63 0.97
C PRO A 148 -8.09 -32.93 0.23
N ALA A 149 -7.69 -32.83 -1.04
CA ALA A 149 -6.96 -33.91 -1.68
C ALA A 149 -5.52 -33.90 -1.14
N PRO A 150 -4.94 -35.03 -0.69
CA PRO A 150 -3.59 -35.07 -0.17
C PRO A 150 -2.59 -34.95 -1.33
N GLN A 151 -1.99 -33.77 -1.50
CA GLN A 151 -0.81 -33.57 -2.35
C GLN A 151 0.29 -32.90 -1.53
N ALA A 152 1.53 -33.37 -1.75
CA ALA A 152 2.68 -33.04 -0.92
C ALA A 152 2.92 -31.52 -0.83
N ALA A 153 2.92 -31.01 0.40
CA ALA A 153 3.30 -29.62 0.67
C ALA A 153 4.75 -29.38 0.22
N VAL A 154 4.94 -28.50 -0.76
CA VAL A 154 6.29 -28.08 -1.17
C VAL A 154 6.85 -27.22 -0.05
N THR A 155 7.88 -27.71 0.64
CA THR A 155 8.52 -26.94 1.71
C THR A 155 9.30 -25.78 1.09
N PRO A 156 9.06 -24.52 1.51
CA PRO A 156 9.80 -23.39 0.99
C PRO A 156 11.28 -23.51 1.34
N ASN A 157 12.15 -23.15 0.40
CA ASN A 157 13.58 -23.06 0.64
C ASN A 157 13.89 -21.70 1.28
N VAL A 158 14.08 -21.67 2.60
CA VAL A 158 14.23 -20.43 3.38
C VAL A 158 15.66 -20.30 3.87
N LEU A 159 16.23 -19.12 3.71
CA LEU A 159 17.49 -18.69 4.32
C LEU A 159 17.22 -17.54 5.28
N VAL A 160 17.75 -17.62 6.50
CA VAL A 160 17.71 -16.53 7.46
C VAL A 160 19.14 -16.08 7.77
N VAL A 161 19.36 -14.77 7.81
CA VAL A 161 20.64 -14.10 8.04
C VAL A 161 20.44 -13.08 9.16
N VAL A 162 21.16 -13.26 10.26
CA VAL A 162 21.09 -12.37 11.43
C VAL A 162 22.45 -11.74 11.61
N GLU A 163 22.52 -10.41 11.66
CA GLU A 163 23.75 -9.74 12.07
C GLU A 163 24.07 -10.06 13.54
N VAL A 164 25.32 -10.33 13.84
CA VAL A 164 25.82 -10.69 15.17
C VAL A 164 26.60 -9.49 15.73
N LYS A 165 26.00 -8.78 16.70
CA LYS A 165 26.67 -7.69 17.42
C LYS A 165 27.51 -8.18 18.61
N ASP A 166 27.18 -9.36 19.14
CA ASP A 166 27.92 -10.03 20.20
C ASP A 166 28.18 -11.50 19.82
N GLN A 167 29.41 -11.79 19.44
CA GLN A 167 29.80 -13.11 18.96
C GLN A 167 29.82 -14.17 20.07
N ALA A 168 30.09 -13.78 21.32
CA ALA A 168 30.11 -14.71 22.44
C ALA A 168 28.70 -15.18 22.78
N ALA A 169 27.74 -14.23 22.86
CA ALA A 169 26.34 -14.55 23.10
C ALA A 169 25.71 -15.32 21.92
N ALA A 170 26.04 -15.01 20.67
CA ALA A 170 25.60 -15.80 19.51
C ALA A 170 26.16 -17.24 19.52
N THR A 171 27.41 -17.41 19.92
CA THR A 171 28.03 -18.74 20.08
C THR A 171 27.36 -19.53 21.20
N ALA A 172 27.06 -18.87 22.32
CA ALA A 172 26.31 -19.49 23.42
C ALA A 172 24.92 -19.94 22.97
N PHE A 173 24.22 -19.12 22.18
CA PHE A 173 22.94 -19.48 21.57
C PHE A 173 23.07 -20.70 20.64
N ALA A 174 24.04 -20.69 19.73
CA ALA A 174 24.29 -21.82 18.83
C ALA A 174 24.59 -23.13 19.59
N ASN A 175 25.36 -23.04 20.67
CA ASN A 175 25.64 -24.18 21.55
C ASN A 175 24.38 -24.66 22.29
N LYS A 176 23.54 -23.74 22.77
CA LYS A 176 22.24 -24.06 23.39
C LYS A 176 21.33 -24.80 22.42
N VAL A 177 21.32 -24.43 21.13
CA VAL A 177 20.58 -25.13 20.07
C VAL A 177 21.11 -26.56 19.88
N LYS A 178 22.43 -26.75 19.83
CA LYS A 178 23.07 -28.07 19.66
C LYS A 178 22.84 -29.00 20.85
N SER A 179 22.84 -28.47 22.08
CA SER A 179 22.78 -29.25 23.31
C SER A 179 21.37 -29.58 23.81
N ARG A 180 20.34 -29.36 22.97
CA ARG A 180 18.95 -29.62 23.38
C ARG A 180 18.68 -31.10 23.57
N GLU A 181 17.83 -31.40 24.55
CA GLU A 181 17.35 -32.77 24.76
C GLU A 181 16.63 -33.29 23.50
N GLY A 182 17.06 -34.46 23.02
CA GLY A 182 16.56 -35.08 21.79
C GLY A 182 17.15 -34.51 20.49
N ALA A 183 18.06 -33.54 20.55
CA ALA A 183 18.76 -33.04 19.36
C ALA A 183 19.96 -33.94 19.00
N LYS A 184 20.09 -34.24 17.71
CA LYS A 184 21.30 -34.83 17.12
C LYS A 184 22.02 -33.75 16.34
N SER A 185 23.32 -33.59 16.58
CA SER A 185 24.13 -32.60 15.88
C SER A 185 25.29 -33.25 15.14
N SER A 186 25.57 -32.75 13.94
CA SER A 186 26.76 -33.05 13.16
C SER A 186 27.36 -31.75 12.61
N GLU A 187 28.64 -31.76 12.32
CA GLU A 187 29.33 -30.63 11.70
C GLU A 187 29.94 -31.04 10.36
N SER A 188 30.01 -30.09 9.44
CA SER A 188 30.67 -30.22 8.15
C SER A 188 31.42 -28.94 7.83
N ASP A 189 32.58 -29.06 7.20
CA ASP A 189 33.29 -27.90 6.65
C ASP A 189 32.79 -27.64 5.22
N TYR A 190 32.50 -26.37 4.93
CA TYR A 190 32.26 -25.90 3.57
C TYR A 190 33.07 -24.64 3.33
N LYS A 191 34.12 -24.75 2.50
CA LYS A 191 35.02 -23.65 2.13
C LYS A 191 35.59 -22.90 3.34
N GLY A 192 35.97 -23.64 4.39
CA GLY A 192 36.55 -23.08 5.61
C GLY A 192 35.52 -22.49 6.59
N VAL A 193 34.22 -22.68 6.35
CA VAL A 193 33.14 -22.34 7.28
C VAL A 193 32.52 -23.61 7.83
N GLN A 194 32.46 -23.72 9.16
CA GLN A 194 31.78 -24.82 9.83
C GLN A 194 30.26 -24.64 9.76
N ILE A 195 29.58 -25.61 9.14
CA ILE A 195 28.13 -25.73 9.11
C ILE A 195 27.72 -26.80 10.10
N ALA A 196 26.95 -26.40 11.12
CA ALA A 196 26.34 -27.31 12.08
C ALA A 196 24.92 -27.67 11.64
N THR A 197 24.65 -28.97 11.50
CA THR A 197 23.31 -29.52 11.27
C THR A 197 22.77 -30.04 12.58
N VAL A 198 21.57 -29.60 12.96
CA VAL A 198 20.87 -30.02 14.17
C VAL A 198 19.51 -30.57 13.78
N THR A 199 19.24 -31.82 14.14
CA THR A 199 17.97 -32.50 13.89
C THR A 199 17.27 -32.82 15.20
N ARG A 200 16.00 -32.41 15.35
CA ARG A 200 15.15 -32.68 16.52
C ARG A 200 13.69 -32.85 16.08
N ASN A 201 13.04 -33.94 16.50
CA ASN A 201 11.65 -34.28 16.15
C ASN A 201 11.38 -34.16 14.63
N ASP A 202 12.24 -34.80 13.83
CA ASP A 202 12.22 -34.78 12.35
C ASP A 202 12.46 -33.41 11.69
N ASN A 203 12.76 -32.37 12.48
CA ASN A 203 13.04 -31.03 11.98
C ASN A 203 14.54 -30.81 11.97
N THR A 204 15.07 -30.49 10.80
CA THR A 204 16.51 -30.24 10.59
C THR A 204 16.73 -28.76 10.36
N VAL A 205 17.72 -28.20 11.04
CA VAL A 205 18.21 -26.83 10.82
C VAL A 205 19.72 -26.89 10.64
N ASN A 206 20.20 -26.21 9.62
CA ASN A 206 21.61 -26.00 9.33
C ASN A 206 21.96 -24.58 9.74
N THR A 207 23.08 -24.39 10.43
CA THR A 207 23.51 -23.11 10.97
C THR A 207 25.00 -22.89 10.70
N ALA A 208 25.40 -21.65 10.45
CA ALA A 208 26.81 -21.28 10.34
C ALA A 208 27.03 -19.83 10.78
N ILE A 209 28.22 -19.54 11.31
CA ILE A 209 28.68 -18.16 11.51
C ILE A 209 29.55 -17.79 10.31
N VAL A 210 29.11 -16.80 9.54
CA VAL A 210 29.75 -16.34 8.31
C VAL A 210 30.11 -14.87 8.48
N GLY A 211 31.40 -14.58 8.73
CA GLY A 211 31.82 -13.25 9.15
C GLY A 211 31.13 -12.84 10.46
N ASN A 212 30.42 -11.71 10.44
CA ASN A 212 29.63 -11.21 11.57
C ASN A 212 28.15 -11.59 11.48
N PHE A 213 27.81 -12.67 10.77
CA PHE A 213 26.43 -13.08 10.56
C PHE A 213 26.21 -14.51 11.04
N LEU A 214 25.09 -14.75 11.70
CA LEU A 214 24.56 -16.09 11.92
C LEU A 214 23.56 -16.38 10.81
N VAL A 215 23.83 -17.42 10.02
CA VAL A 215 22.93 -17.88 8.97
C VAL A 215 22.30 -19.20 9.36
N PHE A 216 21.02 -19.39 9.02
CA PHE A 216 20.36 -20.67 9.22
C PHE A 216 19.32 -20.99 8.13
N SER A 217 19.17 -22.27 7.85
CA SER A 217 18.21 -22.79 6.87
C SER A 217 17.87 -24.26 7.14
N PRO A 218 16.64 -24.71 6.85
CA PRO A 218 16.33 -26.14 6.82
C PRO A 218 17.16 -26.90 5.76
N GLN A 219 17.63 -26.21 4.72
CA GLN A 219 18.42 -26.79 3.63
C GLN A 219 19.90 -26.40 3.76
N SER A 220 20.79 -27.41 3.89
CA SER A 220 22.24 -27.18 4.00
C SER A 220 22.80 -26.38 2.81
N GLN A 221 22.28 -26.66 1.60
CA GLN A 221 22.66 -25.95 0.38
C GLN A 221 22.40 -24.44 0.46
N SER A 222 21.38 -23.99 1.18
CA SER A 222 21.07 -22.57 1.32
C SER A 222 22.06 -21.86 2.25
N VAL A 223 22.57 -22.56 3.27
CA VAL A 223 23.69 -22.07 4.09
C VAL A 223 24.98 -22.00 3.26
N GLN A 224 25.24 -23.01 2.42
CA GLN A 224 26.41 -23.01 1.52
C GLN A 224 26.36 -21.82 0.53
N LEU A 225 25.19 -21.53 -0.04
CA LEU A 225 25.01 -20.36 -0.90
C LEU A 225 25.26 -19.02 -0.16
N ALA A 226 24.94 -18.96 1.13
CA ALA A 226 25.28 -17.79 1.95
C ALA A 226 26.79 -17.64 2.18
N VAL A 227 27.52 -18.75 2.35
CA VAL A 227 28.99 -18.76 2.39
C VAL A 227 29.58 -18.32 1.05
N ASP A 228 29.03 -18.83 -0.05
CA ASP A 228 29.52 -18.52 -1.40
C ASP A 228 29.38 -17.03 -1.73
N THR A 229 28.24 -16.43 -1.39
CA THR A 229 27.96 -15.00 -1.60
C THR A 229 28.84 -14.12 -0.72
N PHE A 230 29.06 -14.50 0.54
CA PHE A 230 30.04 -13.83 1.41
C PHE A 230 31.46 -13.88 0.84
N GLN A 231 31.83 -14.96 0.14
CA GLN A 231 33.13 -15.12 -0.52
C GLN A 231 33.19 -14.51 -1.93
N GLY A 232 32.20 -13.69 -2.31
CA GLY A 232 32.24 -12.87 -3.53
C GLY A 232 31.38 -13.37 -4.69
N GLN A 233 30.55 -14.41 -4.50
CA GLN A 233 29.51 -14.72 -5.49
C GLN A 233 28.40 -13.65 -5.51
N PRO A 234 27.65 -13.51 -6.63
CA PRO A 234 26.59 -12.50 -6.75
C PRO A 234 25.53 -12.62 -5.67
N SER A 235 25.27 -11.51 -4.97
CA SER A 235 24.30 -11.41 -3.89
C SER A 235 23.22 -10.38 -4.21
N LEU A 236 22.16 -10.33 -3.41
CA LEU A 236 21.13 -9.31 -3.57
C LEU A 236 21.63 -7.90 -3.25
N ALA A 237 22.77 -7.74 -2.58
CA ALA A 237 23.33 -6.43 -2.25
C ALA A 237 23.55 -5.55 -3.49
N SER A 238 23.81 -6.13 -4.67
CA SER A 238 23.95 -5.38 -5.92
C SER A 238 22.64 -4.80 -6.46
N ASN A 239 21.51 -5.33 -6.01
CA ASN A 239 20.17 -4.97 -6.48
C ASN A 239 19.37 -4.16 -5.44
N LEU A 240 19.97 -3.93 -4.26
CA LEU A 240 19.35 -3.30 -3.11
C LEU A 240 20.21 -2.13 -2.65
N SER A 241 19.69 -0.91 -2.73
CA SER A 241 20.31 0.23 -2.05
C SER A 241 19.68 0.44 -0.68
N SER A 242 20.51 0.72 0.32
CA SER A 242 20.05 1.15 1.66
C SER A 242 19.24 2.46 1.61
N SER A 243 19.37 3.23 0.53
CA SER A 243 18.60 4.46 0.28
C SER A 243 17.34 4.25 -0.57
N ASP A 244 16.94 3.01 -0.89
CA ASP A 244 15.83 2.79 -1.84
C ASP A 244 14.48 3.24 -1.31
N LEU A 245 14.19 3.08 -0.02
CA LEU A 245 12.92 3.53 0.55
C LEU A 245 13.05 4.78 1.44
N GLN A 246 14.24 5.08 1.98
CA GLN A 246 14.45 6.25 2.85
C GLN A 246 13.40 6.38 3.97
N LEU A 247 13.01 5.24 4.57
CA LEU A 247 12.06 5.21 5.68
C LEU A 247 12.76 5.57 6.99
N ALA A 248 12.17 6.49 7.75
CA ALA A 248 12.53 6.68 9.16
C ALA A 248 12.08 5.45 9.97
N SER A 249 12.92 5.04 10.94
CA SER A 249 12.69 3.91 11.86
C SER A 249 11.90 2.76 11.21
N PRO A 250 12.48 2.08 10.22
CA PRO A 250 11.76 1.11 9.42
C PRO A 250 11.32 -0.11 10.25
N LEU A 251 10.11 -0.60 9.99
CA LEU A 251 9.47 -1.75 10.67
C LEU A 251 9.31 -2.96 9.75
N VAL A 252 8.80 -2.72 8.52
CA VAL A 252 8.69 -3.69 7.41
C VAL A 252 9.30 -3.21 6.08
N ARG A 253 10.08 -3.99 5.32
CA ARG A 253 10.73 -3.70 4.04
C ARG A 253 10.94 -5.04 3.31
N VAL A 254 10.28 -5.18 2.16
CA VAL A 254 10.18 -6.39 1.32
C VAL A 254 10.74 -6.07 -0.05
N PHE A 255 11.67 -6.87 -0.54
CA PHE A 255 12.23 -6.74 -1.88
C PHE A 255 11.97 -7.99 -2.71
N ILE A 256 11.41 -7.77 -3.89
CA ILE A 256 11.12 -8.82 -4.88
C ILE A 256 11.95 -8.50 -6.13
N PRO A 257 13.12 -9.13 -6.32
CA PRO A 257 13.87 -9.03 -7.57
C PRO A 257 13.17 -9.83 -8.67
N ASN A 258 13.48 -9.56 -9.94
CA ASN A 258 13.00 -10.33 -11.08
C ASN A 258 11.48 -10.62 -10.99
N PHE A 259 10.68 -9.56 -10.82
CA PHE A 259 9.33 -9.64 -10.25
C PHE A 259 8.46 -10.76 -10.85
N ALA A 260 8.35 -10.82 -12.18
CA ALA A 260 7.57 -11.86 -12.86
C ALA A 260 7.99 -13.30 -12.52
N LYS A 261 9.31 -13.56 -12.54
CA LYS A 261 9.87 -14.88 -12.23
C LYS A 261 9.64 -15.24 -10.76
N SER A 262 9.83 -14.27 -9.87
CA SER A 262 9.70 -14.45 -8.44
C SER A 262 8.26 -14.76 -8.03
N ILE A 263 7.29 -13.95 -8.49
CA ILE A 263 5.87 -14.19 -8.22
C ILE A 263 5.43 -15.55 -8.78
N THR A 264 5.87 -15.87 -10.00
CA THR A 264 5.57 -17.17 -10.63
C THR A 264 6.07 -18.35 -9.80
N GLN A 265 7.30 -18.28 -9.28
CA GLN A 265 7.88 -19.36 -8.47
C GLN A 265 7.27 -19.41 -7.07
N LEU A 266 7.02 -18.27 -6.44
CA LEU A 266 6.35 -18.21 -5.13
C LEU A 266 4.94 -18.81 -5.20
N ALA A 267 4.20 -18.57 -6.27
CA ALA A 267 2.87 -19.15 -6.44
C ALA A 267 2.88 -20.69 -6.52
N THR A 268 3.98 -21.31 -6.91
CA THR A 268 4.09 -22.79 -6.90
C THR A 268 4.12 -23.39 -5.49
N LEU A 269 4.37 -22.55 -4.47
CA LEU A 269 4.34 -22.95 -3.06
C LEU A 269 2.90 -23.02 -2.51
N SER A 270 1.92 -22.42 -3.20
CA SER A 270 0.52 -22.45 -2.79
C SER A 270 -0.25 -23.54 -3.56
N PRO A 271 -0.90 -24.51 -2.85
CA PRO A 271 -1.76 -25.51 -3.47
C PRO A 271 -2.97 -24.90 -4.21
N GLU A 272 -3.43 -23.73 -3.77
CA GLU A 272 -4.63 -23.05 -4.30
C GLU A 272 -4.35 -22.16 -5.51
N ALA A 273 -3.09 -22.06 -5.95
CA ALA A 273 -2.72 -21.15 -7.03
C ALA A 273 -3.35 -21.58 -8.37
N GLN A 274 -4.01 -20.64 -9.05
CA GLN A 274 -4.60 -20.82 -10.38
C GLN A 274 -3.63 -20.38 -11.47
N PRO A 275 -3.70 -20.87 -12.72
CA PRO A 275 -2.80 -20.41 -13.78
C PRO A 275 -2.84 -18.89 -13.98
N ILE A 276 -1.68 -18.22 -14.13
CA ILE A 276 -1.64 -16.79 -14.46
C ILE A 276 -2.19 -16.60 -15.88
N PRO A 277 -3.21 -15.73 -16.09
CA PRO A 277 -3.64 -15.37 -17.43
C PRO A 277 -2.47 -14.80 -18.25
N PRO A 278 -2.37 -15.11 -19.56
CA PRO A 278 -1.23 -14.67 -20.38
C PRO A 278 -0.98 -13.15 -20.34
N ASP A 279 -2.04 -12.33 -20.33
CA ASP A 279 -1.89 -10.88 -20.34
C ASP A 279 -1.46 -10.33 -18.97
N ALA A 280 -1.91 -10.94 -17.88
CA ALA A 280 -1.38 -10.67 -16.55
C ALA A 280 0.11 -11.05 -16.45
N ALA A 281 0.53 -12.18 -17.04
CA ALA A 281 1.94 -12.56 -17.08
C ALA A 281 2.79 -11.53 -17.84
N LYS A 282 2.32 -11.04 -18.99
CA LYS A 282 2.99 -9.95 -19.74
C LYS A 282 3.06 -8.66 -18.94
N ALA A 283 2.04 -8.33 -18.15
CA ALA A 283 2.07 -7.14 -17.28
C ALA A 283 3.14 -7.28 -16.18
N LEU A 284 3.27 -8.47 -15.57
CA LEU A 284 4.34 -8.74 -14.60
C LEU A 284 5.73 -8.60 -15.22
N GLU A 285 5.90 -9.00 -16.49
CA GLU A 285 7.17 -8.87 -17.23
C GLU A 285 7.58 -7.42 -17.47
N GLN A 286 6.71 -6.43 -17.28
CA GLN A 286 7.09 -5.02 -17.36
C GLN A 286 7.82 -4.52 -16.11
N VAL A 287 7.71 -5.25 -14.99
CA VAL A 287 8.32 -4.90 -13.71
C VAL A 287 9.63 -5.68 -13.53
N ASP A 288 10.74 -4.96 -13.39
CA ASP A 288 12.07 -5.52 -13.07
C ASP A 288 12.09 -5.98 -11.62
N SER A 289 11.76 -5.06 -10.70
CA SER A 289 11.73 -5.35 -9.26
C SER A 289 10.74 -4.46 -8.52
N MET A 290 10.37 -4.90 -7.33
CA MET A 290 9.50 -4.16 -6.42
C MET A 290 10.10 -4.09 -5.03
N HIS A 291 10.05 -2.92 -4.43
CA HIS A 291 10.49 -2.67 -3.06
C HIS A 291 9.32 -2.07 -2.28
N PHE A 292 8.84 -2.78 -1.27
CA PHE A 292 7.83 -2.29 -0.36
C PHE A 292 8.46 -1.98 1.00
N GLY A 293 7.93 -1.01 1.74
CA GLY A 293 8.25 -0.87 3.15
C GLY A 293 7.28 -0.02 3.95
N ILE A 294 7.34 -0.20 5.26
CA ILE A 294 6.59 0.43 6.34
C ILE A 294 7.61 0.91 7.36
N GLY A 295 7.54 2.18 7.74
CA GLY A 295 8.30 2.77 8.82
C GLY A 295 7.43 3.64 9.71
N VAL A 296 8.02 4.08 10.82
CA VAL A 296 7.37 5.00 11.75
C VAL A 296 8.20 6.27 11.90
N ASP A 297 7.54 7.41 11.82
CA ASP A 297 8.14 8.70 12.16
C ASP A 297 7.42 9.30 13.38
N ASP A 298 7.83 10.50 13.80
CA ASP A 298 7.28 11.11 15.03
C ASP A 298 5.82 11.57 14.87
N ALA A 299 5.29 11.58 13.64
CA ALA A 299 3.97 12.09 13.31
C ALA A 299 3.02 10.99 12.77
N GLY A 300 3.51 9.79 12.46
CA GLY A 300 2.67 8.75 11.89
C GLY A 300 3.38 7.50 11.38
N ILE A 301 2.61 6.69 10.64
CA ILE A 301 3.08 5.48 9.96
C ILE A 301 3.21 5.79 8.47
N ARG A 302 4.33 5.39 7.89
CA ARG A 302 4.67 5.65 6.49
C ARG A 302 4.82 4.34 5.74
N MET A 303 4.23 4.26 4.56
CA MET A 303 4.37 3.15 3.64
C MET A 303 4.92 3.66 2.31
N LYS A 304 5.88 2.96 1.74
CA LYS A 304 6.45 3.26 0.42
C LYS A 304 6.48 2.01 -0.45
N VAL A 305 6.16 2.18 -1.71
CA VAL A 305 6.29 1.15 -2.75
C VAL A 305 7.11 1.74 -3.89
N LEU A 306 8.29 1.20 -4.12
CA LEU A 306 9.15 1.51 -5.25
C LEU A 306 8.96 0.41 -6.30
N GLY A 307 8.52 0.80 -7.50
CA GLY A 307 8.46 -0.09 -8.66
C GLY A 307 9.55 0.29 -9.65
N LYS A 308 10.41 -0.66 -10.01
CA LYS A 308 11.36 -0.48 -11.10
C LYS A 308 10.87 -1.23 -12.32
N LEU A 309 10.74 -0.53 -13.43
CA LEU A 309 10.29 -1.06 -14.70
C LEU A 309 11.47 -1.58 -15.52
N ASN A 310 11.19 -2.56 -16.37
CA ASN A 310 12.17 -3.03 -17.33
C ASN A 310 12.54 -1.92 -18.33
N PRO A 311 13.82 -1.79 -18.73
CA PRO A 311 14.25 -0.73 -19.65
C PRO A 311 13.57 -0.72 -21.03
N SER A 312 12.92 -1.82 -21.40
CA SER A 312 12.12 -1.95 -22.61
C SER A 312 10.74 -1.28 -22.53
N VAL A 313 10.29 -0.87 -21.35
CA VAL A 313 8.98 -0.24 -21.14
C VAL A 313 9.03 1.23 -21.57
N ASP A 314 8.13 1.62 -22.46
CA ASP A 314 7.89 3.03 -22.78
C ASP A 314 6.86 3.61 -21.81
N VAL A 315 7.34 4.47 -20.91
CA VAL A 315 6.50 5.16 -19.91
C VAL A 315 5.93 6.48 -20.42
N GLY A 316 6.28 6.90 -21.64
CA GLY A 316 5.92 8.19 -22.20
C GLY A 316 6.52 9.38 -21.43
N GLN A 317 5.91 10.56 -21.58
CA GLN A 317 6.26 11.74 -20.80
C GLN A 317 5.54 11.72 -19.45
N ILE A 318 6.32 11.88 -18.38
CA ILE A 318 5.85 12.07 -17.01
C ILE A 318 5.84 13.57 -16.73
N GLN A 319 4.71 14.08 -16.29
CA GLN A 319 4.53 15.48 -15.94
C GLN A 319 4.28 15.59 -14.44
N ASN A 320 5.11 16.39 -13.75
CA ASN A 320 4.87 16.69 -12.35
C ASN A 320 3.77 17.74 -12.21
N SER A 321 2.92 17.55 -11.20
CA SER A 321 1.91 18.51 -10.77
C SER A 321 2.57 19.67 -10.02
N PRO A 322 2.29 20.95 -10.38
CA PRO A 322 2.66 22.11 -9.57
C PRO A 322 2.04 22.12 -8.17
N ASN A 323 0.92 21.40 -7.99
CA ASN A 323 0.09 21.32 -6.80
C ASN A 323 -0.55 22.65 -6.38
N GLU A 324 -0.71 23.59 -7.30
CA GLU A 324 -1.25 24.93 -7.01
C GLU A 324 -2.78 24.91 -6.87
N ILE A 325 -3.46 24.03 -7.60
CA ILE A 325 -4.93 23.90 -7.57
C ILE A 325 -5.49 23.61 -6.16
N LEU A 326 -4.70 22.99 -5.28
CA LEU A 326 -5.08 22.69 -3.90
C LEU A 326 -5.29 23.95 -3.04
N SER A 327 -4.68 25.07 -3.44
CA SER A 327 -4.87 26.37 -2.78
C SER A 327 -6.18 27.08 -3.16
N GLN A 328 -6.94 26.53 -4.10
CA GLN A 328 -8.27 27.04 -4.46
C GLN A 328 -9.41 26.31 -3.73
N LEU A 329 -9.10 25.20 -3.05
CA LEU A 329 -10.08 24.48 -2.25
C LEU A 329 -10.25 25.14 -0.88
N PRO A 330 -11.46 25.15 -0.32
CA PRO A 330 -11.71 25.72 1.00
C PRO A 330 -11.26 24.78 2.13
N ALA A 331 -11.01 25.30 3.33
CA ALA A 331 -10.64 24.53 4.51
C ALA A 331 -11.69 23.48 4.93
N GLU A 332 -12.93 23.61 4.46
CA GLU A 332 -14.04 22.67 4.62
C GLU A 332 -13.88 21.40 3.76
N THR A 333 -12.93 21.37 2.82
CA THR A 333 -12.58 20.15 2.08
C THR A 333 -11.97 19.12 3.03
N PHE A 334 -12.54 17.91 3.04
CA PHE A 334 -12.11 16.83 3.94
C PHE A 334 -11.56 15.63 3.20
N THR A 335 -11.82 15.53 1.90
CA THR A 335 -11.11 14.61 1.02
C THR A 335 -10.92 15.25 -0.34
N VAL A 336 -9.76 15.02 -0.95
CA VAL A 336 -9.46 15.48 -2.30
C VAL A 336 -8.49 14.51 -2.98
N THR A 337 -8.75 14.23 -4.25
CA THR A 337 -7.78 13.69 -5.20
C THR A 337 -7.40 14.80 -6.17
N SER A 338 -6.11 15.08 -6.29
CA SER A 338 -5.55 15.99 -7.30
C SER A 338 -4.61 15.27 -8.24
N GLY A 339 -4.39 15.87 -9.40
CA GLY A 339 -3.39 15.43 -10.36
C GLY A 339 -3.25 16.42 -11.50
N ILE A 340 -2.57 16.00 -12.55
CA ILE A 340 -2.33 16.82 -13.74
C ILE A 340 -2.66 16.07 -15.02
N ASN A 341 -3.19 16.79 -16.01
CA ASN A 341 -3.44 16.31 -17.36
C ASN A 341 -4.38 15.08 -17.41
N PHE A 342 -5.60 15.29 -16.92
CA PHE A 342 -6.65 14.25 -16.91
C PHE A 342 -6.91 13.68 -18.32
N ASN A 343 -6.84 14.52 -19.35
CA ASN A 343 -6.94 14.10 -20.75
C ASN A 343 -5.91 12.99 -21.07
N ALA A 344 -4.63 13.20 -20.74
CA ALA A 344 -3.60 12.19 -20.98
C ALA A 344 -3.87 10.88 -20.22
N TYR A 345 -4.37 10.94 -18.98
CA TYR A 345 -4.79 9.75 -18.23
C TYR A 345 -5.93 9.00 -18.91
N TRP A 346 -6.98 9.72 -19.35
CA TRP A 346 -8.10 9.14 -20.07
C TRP A 346 -7.67 8.47 -21.38
N GLN A 347 -6.83 9.13 -22.18
CA GLN A 347 -6.33 8.56 -23.43
C GLN A 347 -5.50 7.28 -23.22
N ARG A 348 -4.64 7.27 -22.18
CA ARG A 348 -3.88 6.07 -21.79
C ARG A 348 -4.82 4.95 -21.35
N PHE A 349 -5.78 5.25 -20.47
CA PHE A 349 -6.76 4.28 -20.00
C PHE A 349 -7.54 3.65 -21.16
N VAL A 350 -8.08 4.45 -22.07
CA VAL A 350 -8.78 3.98 -23.27
C VAL A 350 -7.88 3.11 -24.15
N THR A 351 -6.62 3.53 -24.34
CA THR A 351 -5.66 2.78 -25.17
C THR A 351 -5.38 1.41 -24.58
N GLU A 352 -5.13 1.33 -23.27
CA GLU A 352 -4.89 0.05 -22.59
C GLU A 352 -6.16 -0.80 -22.54
N ALA A 353 -7.30 -0.22 -22.21
CA ALA A 353 -8.59 -0.91 -22.19
C ALA A 353 -8.98 -1.47 -23.57
N SER A 354 -8.51 -0.87 -24.67
CA SER A 354 -8.76 -1.39 -26.02
C SER A 354 -8.14 -2.78 -26.28
N LYS A 355 -7.18 -3.19 -25.46
CA LYS A 355 -6.51 -4.50 -25.52
C LYS A 355 -7.33 -5.59 -24.81
N GLU A 356 -8.26 -5.20 -23.93
CA GLU A 356 -9.14 -6.09 -23.17
C GLU A 356 -10.57 -6.01 -23.72
N PRO A 357 -11.10 -7.06 -24.38
CA PRO A 357 -12.39 -6.99 -25.09
C PRO A 357 -13.57 -6.49 -24.24
N GLU A 358 -13.66 -6.93 -22.97
CA GLU A 358 -14.73 -6.53 -22.05
C GLU A 358 -14.63 -5.04 -21.66
N LEU A 359 -13.43 -4.56 -21.35
CA LEU A 359 -13.22 -3.15 -21.01
C LEU A 359 -13.45 -2.25 -22.22
N LYS A 360 -12.98 -2.67 -23.40
CA LYS A 360 -13.23 -1.98 -24.66
C LYS A 360 -14.74 -1.84 -24.91
N GLN A 361 -15.49 -2.94 -24.77
CA GLN A 361 -16.94 -2.92 -24.93
C GLN A 361 -17.61 -1.96 -23.94
N GLY A 362 -17.18 -1.96 -22.68
CA GLY A 362 -17.69 -1.03 -21.66
C GLY A 362 -17.45 0.44 -22.03
N ILE A 363 -16.24 0.78 -22.51
CA ILE A 363 -15.92 2.14 -22.95
C ILE A 363 -16.71 2.53 -24.21
N ASP A 364 -16.85 1.63 -25.18
CA ASP A 364 -17.62 1.90 -26.39
C ASP A 364 -19.10 2.14 -26.07
N GLN A 365 -19.67 1.37 -25.13
CA GLN A 365 -21.02 1.60 -24.63
C GLN A 365 -21.16 2.96 -23.94
N LEU A 366 -20.20 3.35 -23.09
CA LEU A 366 -20.19 4.67 -22.45
C LEU A 366 -20.14 5.79 -23.49
N ARG A 367 -19.30 5.66 -24.51
CA ARG A 367 -19.23 6.61 -25.64
C ARG A 367 -20.54 6.70 -26.40
N GLU A 368 -21.15 5.56 -26.71
CA GLU A 368 -22.43 5.50 -27.42
C GLU A 368 -23.56 6.12 -26.59
N GLN A 369 -23.60 5.86 -25.28
CA GLN A 369 -24.56 6.48 -24.35
C GLN A 369 -24.40 7.99 -24.28
N ALA A 370 -23.17 8.49 -24.14
CA ALA A 370 -22.89 9.92 -24.12
C ALA A 370 -23.28 10.60 -25.45
N LYS A 371 -22.95 9.96 -26.56
CA LYS A 371 -23.26 10.45 -27.91
C LYS A 371 -24.75 10.42 -28.22
N SER A 372 -25.48 9.44 -27.69
CA SER A 372 -26.93 9.29 -27.86
C SER A 372 -27.74 10.06 -26.81
N SER A 373 -27.09 10.66 -25.82
CA SER A 373 -27.75 11.51 -24.83
C SER A 373 -28.35 12.75 -25.50
N PRO A 374 -29.33 13.43 -24.86
CA PRO A 374 -29.88 14.69 -25.38
C PRO A 374 -28.83 15.79 -25.62
N LEU A 375 -27.66 15.68 -24.98
CA LEU A 375 -26.52 16.60 -25.12
C LEU A 375 -25.58 16.25 -26.29
N ALA A 376 -25.73 15.06 -26.89
CA ALA A 376 -24.89 14.54 -27.97
C ALA A 376 -23.39 14.75 -27.70
N LEU A 377 -22.89 14.22 -26.59
CA LEU A 377 -21.52 14.44 -26.11
C LEU A 377 -20.53 13.45 -26.74
N ASP A 378 -19.42 13.95 -27.27
CA ASP A 378 -18.22 13.16 -27.52
C ASP A 378 -17.39 13.11 -26.23
N LEU A 379 -17.33 11.95 -25.55
CA LEU A 379 -16.62 11.84 -24.27
C LEU A 379 -15.14 12.23 -24.39
N ASP A 380 -14.47 11.82 -25.47
CA ASP A 380 -13.04 12.01 -25.63
C ASP A 380 -12.70 13.48 -25.89
N LYS A 381 -13.57 14.19 -26.63
CA LYS A 381 -13.32 15.57 -27.06
C LYS A 381 -14.06 16.61 -26.24
N ASP A 382 -15.37 16.45 -26.09
CA ASP A 382 -16.24 17.45 -25.47
C ASP A 382 -16.13 17.41 -23.93
N VAL A 383 -15.91 16.23 -23.35
CA VAL A 383 -15.83 16.07 -21.89
C VAL A 383 -14.38 16.13 -21.42
N PHE A 384 -13.55 15.17 -21.81
CA PHE A 384 -12.19 15.06 -21.25
C PHE A 384 -11.13 15.81 -22.05
N GLY A 385 -11.41 16.17 -23.31
CA GLY A 385 -10.41 16.71 -24.24
C GLY A 385 -9.79 18.04 -23.83
N TRP A 386 -10.49 18.85 -23.02
CA TRP A 386 -9.99 20.14 -22.52
C TRP A 386 -9.39 20.07 -21.11
N MET A 387 -9.43 18.91 -20.44
CA MET A 387 -8.90 18.76 -19.07
C MET A 387 -7.40 18.43 -19.08
N ASP A 388 -6.57 19.37 -19.53
CA ASP A 388 -5.16 19.15 -19.87
C ASP A 388 -4.12 19.71 -18.88
N LYS A 389 -4.56 20.40 -17.82
CA LYS A 389 -3.72 20.90 -16.73
C LYS A 389 -4.12 20.27 -15.38
N GLU A 390 -3.85 20.95 -14.25
CA GLU A 390 -4.18 20.42 -12.93
C GLU A 390 -5.68 20.20 -12.75
N PHE A 391 -6.04 19.19 -11.97
CA PHE A 391 -7.39 18.95 -11.53
C PHE A 391 -7.42 18.63 -10.04
N ALA A 392 -8.56 18.90 -9.41
CA ALA A 392 -8.86 18.49 -8.05
C ALA A 392 -10.33 18.10 -7.93
N ILE A 393 -10.58 16.90 -7.40
CA ILE A 393 -11.91 16.37 -7.15
C ILE A 393 -11.99 16.06 -5.66
N GLY A 394 -12.89 16.72 -4.95
CA GLY A 394 -13.00 16.58 -3.50
C GLY A 394 -14.42 16.68 -2.98
N MET A 395 -14.53 16.56 -1.67
CA MET A 395 -15.78 16.74 -0.93
C MET A 395 -15.59 17.79 0.15
N ILE A 396 -16.57 18.71 0.24
CA ILE A 396 -16.65 19.80 1.20
C ILE A 396 -17.76 19.50 2.20
N ALA A 397 -17.50 19.75 3.48
CA ALA A 397 -18.53 19.78 4.53
C ALA A 397 -19.07 21.21 4.70
N ALA A 398 -20.13 21.54 3.96
CA ALA A 398 -20.83 22.82 4.02
C ALA A 398 -22.01 22.79 5.00
N LYS A 399 -22.76 23.89 5.10
CA LYS A 399 -24.00 23.94 5.89
C LYS A 399 -25.10 23.11 5.19
N PRO A 400 -25.95 22.38 5.94
CA PRO A 400 -27.04 21.57 5.40
C PRO A 400 -28.24 22.45 5.00
N GLU A 401 -28.11 23.20 3.92
CA GLU A 401 -29.13 24.12 3.42
C GLU A 401 -29.39 23.93 1.91
N GLY A 402 -30.56 24.35 1.44
CA GLY A 402 -30.96 24.12 0.04
C GLY A 402 -30.91 22.64 -0.33
N ILE A 403 -30.32 22.31 -1.48
CA ILE A 403 -30.14 20.91 -1.91
C ILE A 403 -29.20 20.13 -0.98
N LEU A 404 -28.27 20.80 -0.28
CA LEU A 404 -27.34 20.15 0.64
C LEU A 404 -28.00 19.66 1.93
N ALA A 405 -29.24 20.08 2.23
CA ALA A 405 -29.98 19.52 3.36
C ALA A 405 -30.13 17.99 3.23
N GLN A 406 -30.24 17.47 2.01
CA GLN A 406 -30.37 16.04 1.71
C GLN A 406 -29.07 15.27 1.92
N THR A 407 -27.93 15.94 1.76
CA THR A 407 -26.59 15.38 1.94
C THR A 407 -25.98 15.78 3.29
N GLN A 408 -26.79 16.34 4.19
CA GLN A 408 -26.38 16.95 5.46
C GLN A 408 -25.16 17.88 5.32
N GLY A 409 -25.12 18.66 4.25
CA GLY A 409 -24.06 19.63 3.99
C GLY A 409 -22.91 19.11 3.12
N LEU A 410 -22.89 17.83 2.74
CA LEU A 410 -21.83 17.31 1.88
C LEU A 410 -22.01 17.78 0.43
N ALA A 411 -21.00 18.46 -0.09
CA ALA A 411 -20.97 18.96 -1.46
C ALA A 411 -19.72 18.47 -2.19
N PRO A 412 -19.84 17.85 -3.39
CA PRO A 412 -18.69 17.61 -4.24
C PRO A 412 -18.15 18.95 -4.75
N VAL A 413 -16.84 19.05 -4.88
CA VAL A 413 -16.17 20.16 -5.55
C VAL A 413 -15.23 19.59 -6.59
N VAL A 414 -15.33 20.12 -7.80
CA VAL A 414 -14.46 19.74 -8.90
C VAL A 414 -13.84 20.99 -9.48
N LEU A 415 -12.52 21.01 -9.57
CA LEU A 415 -11.73 22.06 -10.17
C LEU A 415 -10.92 21.47 -11.33
N PHE A 416 -10.95 22.15 -12.48
CA PHE A 416 -10.13 21.80 -13.65
C PHE A 416 -9.44 23.04 -14.17
N GLN A 417 -8.12 22.96 -14.31
CA GLN A 417 -7.38 23.90 -15.12
C GLN A 417 -7.36 23.44 -16.58
N THR A 418 -7.35 24.39 -17.51
CA THR A 418 -7.29 24.09 -18.94
C THR A 418 -6.44 25.10 -19.72
N SER A 419 -5.83 24.67 -20.82
CA SER A 419 -5.31 25.59 -21.84
C SER A 419 -6.37 25.98 -22.90
N ASN A 420 -7.49 25.26 -22.95
CA ASN A 420 -8.54 25.40 -23.96
C ASN A 420 -9.89 25.74 -23.32
N ARG A 421 -9.97 26.94 -22.73
CA ARG A 421 -11.19 27.48 -22.14
C ARG A 421 -12.38 27.49 -23.11
N SER A 422 -12.16 27.79 -24.39
CA SER A 422 -13.22 27.80 -25.39
C SER A 422 -13.93 26.45 -25.55
N ALA A 423 -13.19 25.33 -25.46
CA ALA A 423 -13.79 23.99 -25.51
C ALA A 423 -14.62 23.69 -24.26
N ALA A 424 -14.11 24.08 -23.08
CA ALA A 424 -14.85 23.96 -21.82
C ALA A 424 -16.14 24.80 -21.83
N GLU A 425 -16.09 26.05 -22.31
CA GLU A 425 -17.27 26.91 -22.43
C GLU A 425 -18.30 26.36 -23.44
N ALA A 426 -17.85 25.76 -24.55
CA ALA A 426 -18.73 25.08 -25.49
C ALA A 426 -19.42 23.86 -24.86
N PHE A 427 -18.71 23.09 -24.04
CA PHE A 427 -19.28 22.00 -23.26
C PHE A 427 -20.34 22.52 -22.26
N LEU A 428 -20.03 23.54 -21.46
CA LEU A 428 -20.95 24.10 -20.48
C LEU A 428 -22.22 24.68 -21.12
N LYS A 429 -22.09 25.32 -22.30
CA LYS A 429 -23.23 25.86 -23.04
C LYS A 429 -24.26 24.79 -23.39
N LYS A 430 -23.81 23.56 -23.72
CA LYS A 430 -24.73 22.43 -23.97
C LYS A 430 -25.57 22.12 -22.73
N PHE A 431 -24.97 22.17 -21.53
CA PHE A 431 -25.69 21.94 -20.27
C PHE A 431 -26.63 23.10 -19.91
N ASP A 432 -26.22 24.35 -20.10
CA ASP A 432 -27.09 25.51 -19.87
C ASP A 432 -28.34 25.44 -20.77
N GLU A 433 -28.17 25.08 -22.05
CA GLU A 433 -29.27 24.86 -22.99
C GLU A 433 -30.15 23.68 -22.58
N PHE A 434 -29.56 22.59 -22.11
CA PHE A 434 -30.32 21.44 -21.61
C PHE A 434 -31.16 21.78 -20.37
N VAL A 435 -30.62 22.52 -19.40
CA VAL A 435 -31.36 22.96 -18.21
C VAL A 435 -32.57 23.80 -18.61
N THR A 436 -32.37 24.79 -19.48
CA THR A 436 -33.46 25.68 -19.94
C THR A 436 -34.53 24.95 -20.77
N GLN A 437 -34.13 24.05 -21.67
CA GLN A 437 -35.05 23.25 -22.47
C GLN A 437 -35.90 22.27 -21.64
N ASN A 438 -35.40 21.87 -20.47
CA ASN A 438 -36.09 20.94 -19.56
C ASN A 438 -36.82 21.66 -18.41
N GLY A 439 -37.16 22.95 -18.60
CA GLY A 439 -37.98 23.74 -17.68
C GLY A 439 -37.25 24.29 -16.46
N GLY A 440 -35.93 24.12 -16.37
CA GLY A 440 -35.09 24.77 -15.38
C GLY A 440 -34.73 26.20 -15.79
N THR A 441 -34.05 26.92 -14.91
CA THR A 441 -33.49 28.25 -15.22
C THR A 441 -31.98 28.26 -15.00
N VAL A 442 -31.31 29.11 -15.78
CA VAL A 442 -29.88 29.36 -15.67
C VAL A 442 -29.71 30.83 -15.32
N GLU A 443 -29.16 31.11 -14.16
CA GLU A 443 -28.92 32.47 -13.70
C GLU A 443 -27.42 32.72 -13.51
N LYS A 444 -27.01 33.98 -13.67
CA LYS A 444 -25.64 34.40 -13.42
C LYS A 444 -25.65 35.39 -12.27
N ARG A 445 -24.75 35.19 -11.31
CA ARG A 445 -24.48 36.14 -10.24
C ARG A 445 -23.01 36.50 -10.23
N ASP A 446 -22.73 37.75 -9.85
CA ASP A 446 -21.37 38.18 -9.56
C ASP A 446 -21.04 37.86 -8.10
N ALA A 447 -19.87 37.27 -7.87
CA ALA A 447 -19.31 37.02 -6.56
C ALA A 447 -17.93 37.67 -6.50
N ASP A 448 -17.89 38.95 -6.13
CA ASP A 448 -16.68 39.76 -6.02
C ASP A 448 -15.84 39.74 -7.31
N GLY A 449 -16.49 39.95 -8.46
CA GLY A 449 -15.85 39.96 -9.78
C GLY A 449 -15.68 38.59 -10.43
N VAL A 450 -16.13 37.50 -9.79
CA VAL A 450 -16.22 36.17 -10.39
C VAL A 450 -17.67 35.88 -10.79
N ALA A 451 -17.90 35.66 -12.08
CA ALA A 451 -19.20 35.23 -12.59
C ALA A 451 -19.47 33.78 -12.22
N VAL A 452 -20.49 33.56 -11.39
CA VAL A 452 -21.01 32.23 -11.01
C VAL A 452 -22.30 31.99 -11.78
N THR A 453 -22.37 30.88 -12.50
CA THR A 453 -23.58 30.40 -13.17
C THR A 453 -24.26 29.37 -12.29
N GLU A 454 -25.56 29.49 -12.10
CA GLU A 454 -26.35 28.62 -11.25
C GLU A 454 -27.49 27.99 -12.04
N TRP A 455 -27.67 26.69 -11.85
CA TRP A 455 -28.76 25.91 -12.45
C TRP A 455 -29.85 25.66 -11.42
N PHE A 456 -31.08 25.98 -11.79
CA PHE A 456 -32.28 25.76 -10.99
C PHE A 456 -33.10 24.66 -11.65
N ALA A 457 -33.42 23.62 -10.89
CA ALA A 457 -34.28 22.55 -11.38
C ALA A 457 -35.77 22.97 -11.25
N PRO A 458 -36.64 22.51 -12.17
CA PRO A 458 -38.07 22.79 -12.08
C PRO A 458 -38.64 22.41 -10.71
N GLY A 459 -39.37 23.34 -10.07
CA GLY A 459 -40.03 23.09 -8.79
C GLY A 459 -39.10 23.04 -7.56
N THR A 460 -37.81 23.38 -7.72
CA THR A 460 -36.89 23.52 -6.58
C THR A 460 -36.82 24.98 -6.10
N PRO A 461 -36.76 25.24 -4.78
CA PRO A 461 -36.80 26.60 -4.24
C PRO A 461 -35.47 27.37 -4.35
N GLY A 462 -34.43 26.78 -4.94
CA GLY A 462 -33.12 27.40 -5.08
C GLY A 462 -32.23 26.67 -6.08
N ALA A 463 -31.03 27.21 -6.30
CA ALA A 463 -30.04 26.60 -7.17
C ALA A 463 -29.67 25.19 -6.69
N VAL A 464 -29.36 24.32 -7.65
CA VAL A 464 -28.92 22.95 -7.41
C VAL A 464 -27.42 22.81 -7.69
N VAL A 465 -26.95 23.41 -8.79
CA VAL A 465 -25.54 23.38 -9.22
C VAL A 465 -25.03 24.81 -9.37
N SER A 466 -23.80 25.04 -8.92
CA SER A 466 -23.06 26.27 -9.18
C SER A 466 -21.78 25.92 -9.94
N HIS A 467 -21.51 26.62 -11.04
CA HIS A 467 -20.28 26.48 -11.82
C HIS A 467 -19.76 27.82 -12.30
N GLY A 468 -18.50 27.87 -12.70
CA GLY A 468 -17.91 29.10 -13.21
C GLY A 468 -16.40 29.04 -13.33
N TRP A 469 -15.81 30.21 -13.54
CA TRP A 469 -14.37 30.37 -13.73
C TRP A 469 -13.78 31.12 -12.55
N HIS A 470 -13.05 30.41 -11.70
CA HIS A 470 -12.36 30.99 -10.55
C HIS A 470 -11.21 31.90 -11.00
N ARG A 471 -10.55 31.55 -12.11
CA ARG A 471 -9.49 32.30 -12.81
C ARG A 471 -9.70 32.19 -14.32
N GLU A 472 -8.83 32.84 -15.10
CA GLU A 472 -8.85 32.74 -16.56
C GLU A 472 -8.88 31.29 -17.05
N ASP A 473 -8.13 30.40 -16.39
CA ASP A 473 -7.93 29.02 -16.83
C ASP A 473 -8.47 27.96 -15.87
N THR A 474 -9.10 28.34 -14.76
CA THR A 474 -9.57 27.41 -13.71
C THR A 474 -11.09 27.40 -13.63
N PHE A 475 -11.69 26.32 -14.11
CA PHE A 475 -13.12 26.03 -13.99
C PHE A 475 -13.44 25.36 -12.65
N PHE A 476 -14.61 25.65 -12.08
CA PHE A 476 -15.17 24.93 -10.94
C PHE A 476 -16.61 24.49 -11.18
N VAL A 477 -17.00 23.38 -10.55
CA VAL A 477 -18.40 22.96 -10.40
C VAL A 477 -18.63 22.35 -9.02
N THR A 478 -19.78 22.67 -8.41
CA THR A 478 -20.19 22.15 -7.10
C THR A 478 -21.72 22.19 -6.96
N LEU A 479 -22.24 21.63 -5.88
CA LEU A 479 -23.65 21.80 -5.49
C LEU A 479 -23.85 23.16 -4.80
N ALA A 480 -24.94 23.84 -5.10
CA ALA A 480 -25.27 25.10 -4.44
C ALA A 480 -25.75 24.85 -2.98
N PRO A 481 -25.49 25.77 -2.03
CA PRO A 481 -24.77 27.04 -2.17
C PRO A 481 -23.25 26.94 -1.88
N ALA A 482 -22.63 25.75 -2.01
CA ALA A 482 -21.24 25.53 -1.58
C ALA A 482 -20.19 26.37 -2.31
N ALA A 483 -20.50 26.91 -3.50
CA ALA A 483 -19.60 27.81 -4.24
C ALA A 483 -19.17 29.04 -3.43
N SER A 484 -20.02 29.52 -2.51
CA SER A 484 -19.71 30.66 -1.63
C SER A 484 -18.53 30.42 -0.69
N LEU A 485 -18.12 29.16 -0.47
CA LEU A 485 -16.98 28.82 0.39
C LEU A 485 -15.63 29.05 -0.28
N PHE A 486 -15.58 29.09 -1.62
CA PHE A 486 -14.33 29.11 -2.37
C PHE A 486 -14.31 30.02 -3.60
N VAL A 487 -15.35 30.81 -3.83
CA VAL A 487 -15.41 31.82 -4.92
C VAL A 487 -15.64 33.20 -4.30
N PRO A 488 -14.83 34.23 -4.63
CA PRO A 488 -13.75 34.25 -5.63
C PRO A 488 -12.43 33.63 -5.17
N LYS A 489 -12.15 33.55 -3.87
CA LYS A 489 -11.03 32.81 -3.28
C LYS A 489 -11.43 32.39 -1.86
N PRO A 490 -11.16 31.14 -1.43
CA PRO A 490 -11.42 30.77 -0.04
C PRO A 490 -10.63 31.66 0.92
N ALA A 491 -11.29 32.15 1.97
CA ALA A 491 -10.64 32.94 3.03
C ALA A 491 -9.58 32.10 3.78
N ALA A 492 -9.84 30.80 3.91
CA ALA A 492 -8.91 29.81 4.44
C ALA A 492 -8.74 28.67 3.41
N PRO A 493 -7.66 28.69 2.60
CA PRO A 493 -7.35 27.61 1.67
C PRO A 493 -7.04 26.30 2.38
N LEU A 494 -7.45 25.16 1.79
CA LEU A 494 -7.12 23.81 2.28
C LEU A 494 -5.61 23.64 2.47
N ALA A 495 -4.83 24.01 1.45
CA ALA A 495 -3.38 23.91 1.44
C ALA A 495 -2.72 24.67 2.60
N ASP A 496 -3.41 25.64 3.19
CA ASP A 496 -2.92 26.44 4.30
C ASP A 496 -3.27 25.90 5.69
N THR A 497 -4.20 24.96 5.77
CA THR A 497 -4.63 24.39 7.06
C THR A 497 -3.53 23.56 7.72
N GLU A 498 -3.47 23.61 9.05
CA GLU A 498 -2.50 22.79 9.82
C GLU A 498 -2.74 21.29 9.60
N ALA A 499 -4.00 20.86 9.52
CA ALA A 499 -4.36 19.48 9.25
C ALA A 499 -3.76 19.00 7.92
N PHE A 500 -3.95 19.75 6.84
CA PHE A 500 -3.38 19.43 5.53
C PHE A 500 -1.85 19.45 5.56
N LYS A 501 -1.23 20.52 6.10
CA LYS A 501 0.24 20.65 6.17
C LYS A 501 0.89 19.52 6.97
N SER A 502 0.25 19.06 8.06
CA SER A 502 0.76 17.98 8.90
C SER A 502 0.83 16.62 8.19
N VAL A 503 -0.04 16.41 7.20
CA VAL A 503 -0.08 15.18 6.40
C VAL A 503 0.78 15.34 5.16
N MET A 504 0.53 16.39 4.37
CA MET A 504 1.07 16.55 3.03
C MET A 504 2.48 17.14 3.02
N GLY A 505 2.86 17.91 4.05
CA GLY A 505 4.17 18.57 4.12
C GLY A 505 5.36 17.61 4.22
N THR A 506 5.11 16.32 4.49
CA THR A 506 6.15 15.28 4.54
C THR A 506 6.17 14.38 3.31
N LEU A 507 5.24 14.58 2.37
CA LEU A 507 5.19 13.81 1.12
C LEU A 507 6.01 14.52 0.03
N PRO A 508 6.59 13.78 -0.93
CA PRO A 508 7.31 14.36 -2.06
C PRO A 508 6.49 15.42 -2.80
N SER A 509 7.09 16.58 -3.09
CA SER A 509 6.45 17.67 -3.85
C SER A 509 6.62 17.51 -5.36
N GLN A 510 7.64 16.78 -5.81
CA GLN A 510 7.77 16.32 -7.20
C GLN A 510 6.96 15.05 -7.38
N ASN A 511 5.69 15.19 -7.73
CA ASN A 511 4.73 14.10 -7.84
C ASN A 511 3.75 14.33 -9.01
N VAL A 512 2.89 13.36 -9.27
CA VAL A 512 1.83 13.46 -10.29
C VAL A 512 0.45 13.82 -9.72
N GLY A 513 0.38 14.14 -8.42
CA GLY A 513 -0.84 14.42 -7.70
C GLY A 513 -0.84 13.88 -6.26
N TYR A 514 -1.93 14.17 -5.56
CA TYR A 514 -2.14 13.79 -4.17
C TYR A 514 -3.54 13.21 -3.96
N TYR A 515 -3.64 12.29 -3.01
CA TYR A 515 -4.89 12.03 -2.29
C TYR A 515 -4.73 12.51 -0.85
N TYR A 516 -5.74 13.19 -0.34
CA TYR A 516 -5.81 13.66 1.03
C TYR A 516 -7.15 13.29 1.66
N LEU A 517 -7.11 12.94 2.94
CA LEU A 517 -8.27 12.69 3.79
C LEU A 517 -8.02 13.30 5.17
N ASP A 518 -8.89 14.20 5.62
CA ASP A 518 -8.94 14.69 6.99
C ASP A 518 -9.56 13.60 7.89
N GLY A 519 -8.76 13.08 8.83
CA GLY A 519 -9.17 11.96 9.67
C GLY A 519 -10.25 12.34 10.69
N GLN A 520 -10.10 13.50 11.32
CA GLN A 520 -11.03 13.95 12.36
C GLN A 520 -12.40 14.27 11.78
N ARG A 521 -12.43 14.98 10.66
CA ARG A 521 -13.68 15.33 9.98
C ARG A 521 -14.33 14.08 9.39
N THR A 522 -13.56 13.18 8.78
CA THR A 522 -14.08 11.89 8.33
C THR A 522 -14.74 11.11 9.47
N TRP A 523 -14.07 11.02 10.64
CA TRP A 523 -14.63 10.33 11.80
C TRP A 523 -15.93 10.98 12.30
N GLN A 524 -16.03 12.32 12.31
CA GLN A 524 -17.27 13.02 12.64
C GLN A 524 -18.38 12.69 11.65
N LEU A 525 -18.10 12.72 10.34
CA LEU A 525 -19.08 12.42 9.30
C LEU A 525 -19.55 10.96 9.40
N LEU A 526 -18.65 9.99 9.58
CA LEU A 526 -19.02 8.59 9.80
C LEU A 526 -19.95 8.44 11.01
N ASN A 527 -19.70 9.18 12.09
CA ASN A 527 -20.58 9.19 13.26
C ASN A 527 -21.94 9.86 13.00
N THR A 528 -22.07 10.73 12.01
CA THR A 528 -23.35 11.33 11.64
C THR A 528 -24.15 10.43 10.69
N PHE A 529 -23.50 9.86 9.67
CA PHE A 529 -24.18 9.15 8.59
C PHE A 529 -24.36 7.65 8.81
N LEU A 530 -23.48 6.98 9.55
CA LEU A 530 -23.60 5.53 9.70
C LEU A 530 -24.78 5.16 10.62
N PRO A 531 -25.59 4.15 10.24
CA PRO A 531 -26.59 3.56 11.13
C PRO A 531 -25.96 3.01 12.43
N ALA A 532 -26.75 2.94 13.50
CA ALA A 532 -26.27 2.47 14.81
C ALA A 532 -25.74 1.03 14.74
N GLU A 533 -26.35 0.19 13.91
CA GLU A 533 -25.99 -1.20 13.69
C GLU A 533 -24.62 -1.33 13.03
N VAL A 534 -24.31 -0.44 12.08
CA VAL A 534 -22.99 -0.40 11.41
C VAL A 534 -21.92 0.09 12.38
N LYS A 535 -22.23 1.12 13.18
CA LYS A 535 -21.33 1.63 14.22
C LYS A 535 -21.02 0.58 15.29
N ALA A 536 -22.01 -0.23 15.67
CA ALA A 536 -21.82 -1.33 16.61
C ALA A 536 -20.86 -2.42 16.09
N GLY A 537 -20.68 -2.53 14.76
CA GLY A 537 -19.71 -3.42 14.13
C GLY A 537 -18.26 -2.94 14.22
N PHE A 538 -18.00 -1.69 14.62
CA PHE A 538 -16.63 -1.21 14.80
C PHE A 538 -16.06 -1.73 16.12
N THR A 539 -14.94 -2.45 16.03
CA THR A 539 -14.23 -2.91 17.22
C THR A 539 -13.71 -1.73 18.05
N PRO A 540 -13.56 -1.88 19.38
CA PRO A 540 -13.00 -0.82 20.23
C PRO A 540 -11.65 -0.28 19.72
N GLU A 541 -10.80 -1.17 19.21
CA GLU A 541 -9.49 -0.85 18.63
C GLU A 541 -9.64 0.02 17.37
N GLY A 542 -10.56 -0.35 16.48
CA GLY A 542 -10.84 0.41 15.25
C GLY A 542 -11.37 1.81 15.56
N GLN A 543 -12.26 1.94 16.56
CA GLN A 543 -12.77 3.25 16.98
C GLN A 543 -11.69 4.11 17.64
N ALA A 544 -10.85 3.52 18.49
CA ALA A 544 -9.75 4.22 19.16
C ALA A 544 -8.72 4.72 18.13
N LEU A 545 -8.38 3.90 17.14
CA LEU A 545 -7.49 4.30 16.06
C LEU A 545 -8.11 5.43 15.22
N ALA A 546 -9.36 5.26 14.77
CA ALA A 546 -10.03 6.26 13.93
C ALA A 546 -10.13 7.64 14.58
N LYS A 547 -10.35 7.69 15.90
CA LYS A 547 -10.36 8.95 16.67
C LYS A 547 -9.01 9.68 16.69
N ASN A 548 -7.91 8.93 16.60
CA ASN A 548 -6.56 9.47 16.69
C ASN A 548 -5.91 9.73 15.32
N ILE A 549 -6.52 9.29 14.22
CA ILE A 549 -6.04 9.63 12.87
C ILE A 549 -6.24 11.13 12.62
N ARG A 550 -5.14 11.85 12.38
CA ARG A 550 -5.17 13.26 11.94
C ARG A 550 -5.52 13.35 10.47
N GLY A 551 -4.97 12.44 9.67
CA GLY A 551 -5.31 12.34 8.25
C GLY A 551 -4.46 11.31 7.52
N LEU A 552 -4.83 11.11 6.27
CA LEU A 552 -4.16 10.21 5.34
C LEU A 552 -3.74 10.99 4.10
N GLY A 553 -2.48 10.86 3.72
CA GLY A 553 -1.94 11.42 2.49
C GLY A 553 -1.39 10.29 1.63
N VAL A 554 -1.63 10.35 0.33
CA VAL A 554 -1.04 9.44 -0.65
C VAL A 554 -0.51 10.26 -1.81
N THR A 555 0.66 9.90 -2.33
CA THR A 555 1.21 10.49 -3.55
C THR A 555 1.89 9.44 -4.40
N ALA A 556 1.86 9.65 -5.71
CA ALA A 556 2.67 8.91 -6.65
C ALA A 556 3.70 9.86 -7.28
N SER A 557 4.94 9.40 -7.38
CA SER A 557 6.05 10.15 -7.93
C SER A 557 6.94 9.25 -8.77
N TYR A 558 7.85 9.87 -9.51
CA TYR A 558 8.83 9.16 -10.33
C TYR A 558 10.22 9.70 -9.99
N ARG A 559 11.12 8.83 -9.55
CA ARG A 559 12.51 9.21 -9.27
C ARG A 559 13.30 9.42 -10.56
N ASP A 560 12.95 8.61 -11.54
CA ASP A 560 13.41 8.66 -12.92
C ASP A 560 12.34 8.04 -13.82
N LYS A 561 12.60 7.92 -15.12
CA LYS A 561 11.61 7.39 -16.08
C LYS A 561 11.16 5.95 -15.79
N LEU A 562 12.02 5.12 -15.21
CA LEU A 562 11.75 3.69 -15.00
C LEU A 562 11.52 3.35 -13.53
N THR A 563 11.60 4.34 -12.63
CA THR A 563 11.43 4.14 -11.19
C THR A 563 10.25 4.95 -10.68
N SER A 564 9.12 4.27 -10.43
CA SER A 564 7.94 4.85 -9.78
C SER A 564 7.97 4.64 -8.27
N GLU A 565 7.42 5.59 -7.53
CA GLU A 565 7.27 5.53 -6.08
C GLU A 565 5.84 5.91 -5.69
N LEU A 566 5.16 5.02 -4.97
CA LEU A 566 3.93 5.32 -4.25
C LEU A 566 4.28 5.51 -2.78
N GLU A 567 3.84 6.61 -2.19
CA GLU A 567 4.03 6.90 -0.78
C GLU A 567 2.70 7.19 -0.11
N LEU A 568 2.46 6.53 1.02
CA LEU A 568 1.30 6.70 1.87
C LEU A 568 1.77 7.10 3.27
N PHE A 569 1.16 8.13 3.82
CA PHE A 569 1.43 8.61 5.17
C PHE A 569 0.13 8.70 5.97
N LEU A 570 0.03 7.91 7.02
CA LEU A 570 -1.05 7.96 8.00
C LEU A 570 -0.57 8.77 9.21
N ALA A 571 -1.02 10.02 9.29
CA ALA A 571 -0.70 10.90 10.41
C ALA A 571 -1.57 10.53 11.62
N ILE A 572 -0.94 10.26 12.76
CA ILE A 572 -1.60 9.82 13.98
C ILE A 572 -1.26 10.81 15.10
N ALA A 573 -2.27 11.25 15.84
CA ALA A 573 -2.05 12.03 17.03
C ALA A 573 -1.39 11.15 18.11
N PRO A 574 -0.39 11.65 18.85
CA PRO A 574 0.17 10.91 19.97
C PRO A 574 -0.93 10.53 20.95
N SER A 575 -0.86 9.32 21.51
CA SER A 575 -1.82 8.88 22.52
C SER A 575 -1.74 9.83 23.72
N ARG A 576 -2.85 10.47 24.10
CA ARG A 576 -2.92 11.24 25.35
C ARG A 576 -3.04 10.23 26.49
N ASN A 577 -2.02 10.19 27.36
CA ASN A 577 -2.05 9.41 28.61
C ASN A 577 -3.16 9.88 29.54
#